data_AF-A0A5P0JJX6-F1
#
_entry.id   AF-A0A5P0JJX6-F1
#
_cell.length_a   1.000
_cell.length_b   1.000
_cell.length_c   1.000
_cell.angle_alpha   90.00
_cell.angle_beta   90.00
_cell.angle_gamma   90.00
#
_symmetry.space_group_name_H-M   'P 1'
#
loop_
_entity.id
_entity.type
_entity.pdbx_description
1 polymer ?
#
loop_
_entity_poly.entity_id
_entity_poly.type
_entity_poly.pdbx_seq_one_letter_code
_entity_poly.pdbx_strand_id
1 'polypeptide(L)' 'MTVRILAVCGNGQGSSMIMKMKVDQFLTQSNIDHTVNSCAVGEYKSELSGADIIIASTHIAGEITVTGNKYVVG' A
#
# COMPACT_ATOMS: atom_id res chain seq x y z
N MET A 1 14.33 -2.93 -11.24
CA MET A 1 14.10 -3.13 -9.79
C MET A 1 12.65 -2.81 -9.56
N THR A 2 11.84 -3.80 -9.18
CA THR A 2 10.39 -3.66 -9.09
C THR A 2 10.01 -3.15 -7.69
N VAL A 3 9.29 -2.03 -7.61
CA VAL A 3 8.82 -1.48 -6.33
C VAL A 3 7.52 -2.17 -5.93
N ARG A 4 7.46 -2.78 -4.73
CA ARG A 4 6.28 -3.51 -4.27
C ARG A 4 5.50 -2.68 -3.26
N ILE A 5 4.23 -2.46 -3.55
CA ILE A 5 3.40 -1.51 -2.82
C ILE A 5 2.17 -2.22 -2.25
N LEU A 6 1.83 -1.91 -1.01
CA LEU A 6 0.64 -2.42 -0.33
C LEU A 6 -0.28 -1.28 0.08
N ALA A 7 -1.46 -1.21 -0.54
CA ALA A 7 -2.53 -0.30 -0.16
C ALA A 7 -3.40 -0.91 0.96
N VAL A 8 -3.45 -0.25 2.10
CA VAL A 8 -4.20 -0.69 3.29
C VAL A 8 -5.39 0.25 3.49
N CYS A 9 -6.58 -0.31 3.78
CA CYS A 9 -7.78 0.48 4.10
C CYS A 9 -8.57 -0.11 5.26
N GLY A 10 -9.29 0.74 5.98
CA GLY A 10 -10.05 0.36 7.16
C GLY A 10 -11.32 -0.46 6.86
N ASN A 11 -12.05 -0.18 5.78
CA ASN A 11 -13.44 -0.64 5.60
C ASN A 11 -13.73 -1.36 4.26
N GLY A 12 -12.81 -2.21 3.80
CA GLY A 12 -13.12 -3.17 2.73
C GLY A 12 -13.04 -2.64 1.28
N GLN A 13 -12.57 -3.54 0.42
CA GLN A 13 -12.44 -3.60 -1.05
C GLN A 13 -12.53 -2.31 -1.90
N GLY A 14 -13.51 -1.41 -1.73
CA GLY A 14 -13.72 -0.26 -2.64
C GLY A 14 -12.74 0.89 -2.45
N SER A 15 -12.47 1.29 -1.21
CA SER A 15 -11.54 2.39 -0.91
C SER A 15 -10.09 2.01 -1.25
N SER A 16 -9.72 0.74 -1.02
CA SER A 16 -8.38 0.22 -1.34
C SER A 16 -8.13 0.15 -2.84
N MET A 17 -9.16 -0.12 -3.64
CA MET A 17 -9.04 -0.14 -5.09
C MET A 17 -8.78 1.24 -5.67
N ILE A 18 -9.46 2.30 -5.19
CA ILE A 18 -9.20 3.66 -5.71
C ILE A 18 -7.77 4.12 -5.40
N MET A 19 -7.29 3.86 -4.19
CA MET A 19 -5.92 4.20 -3.81
C MET A 19 -4.90 3.42 -4.65
N LYS A 20 -5.11 2.11 -4.80
CA LYS A 20 -4.32 1.24 -5.66
C LYS A 20 -4.29 1.77 -7.11
N MET A 21 -5.44 2.06 -7.71
CA MET A 21 -5.54 2.51 -9.09
C MET A 21 -4.80 3.84 -9.33
N LYS A 22 -4.90 4.81 -8.41
CA LYS A 22 -4.20 6.09 -8.55
C LYS A 22 -2.69 5.92 -8.47
N VAL A 23 -2.20 5.07 -7.57
CA VAL A 23 -0.76 4.83 -7.39
C VAL A 23 -0.19 4.04 -8.56
N ASP A 24 -0.90 3.00 -8.99
CA ASP A 24 -0.57 2.20 -10.17
C ASP A 24 -0.48 3.08 -11.44
N GLN A 25 -1.47 3.97 -11.63
CA GLN A 25 -1.47 4.94 -12.72
C GLN A 25 -0.27 5.90 -12.64
N PHE A 26 0.04 6.44 -11.46
CA PHE A 26 1.16 7.37 -11.28
C PHE A 26 2.52 6.71 -11.57
N LEU A 27 2.74 5.48 -11.10
CA LEU A 27 3.99 4.75 -11.30
C LEU A 27 4.16 4.32 -12.75
N THR A 28 3.05 3.89 -13.39
CA THR A 28 3.03 3.61 -14.84
C THR A 28 3.41 4.86 -15.64
N GLN A 29 2.84 6.02 -15.33
CA GLN A 29 3.20 7.29 -15.99
C GLN A 29 4.63 7.72 -15.72
N SER A 30 5.16 7.39 -14.54
CA SER A 30 6.55 7.66 -14.16
C SER A 30 7.54 6.64 -14.76
N ASN A 31 7.05 5.66 -15.50
CA ASN A 31 7.84 4.58 -16.11
C ASN A 31 8.65 3.77 -15.08
N ILE A 32 8.08 3.58 -13.89
CA ILE A 32 8.66 2.80 -12.79
C ILE A 32 8.05 1.39 -12.82
N ASP A 33 8.90 0.37 -12.79
CA ASP A 33 8.45 -1.01 -12.66
C ASP A 33 7.93 -1.27 -11.24
N HIS A 34 6.69 -1.75 -11.12
CA HIS A 34 6.01 -1.80 -9.82
C HIS A 34 4.95 -2.92 -9.73
N THR A 35 4.60 -3.28 -8.51
CA THR A 35 3.42 -4.08 -8.19
C THR A 35 2.61 -3.41 -7.08
N VAL A 36 1.29 -3.39 -7.22
CA VAL A 36 0.40 -2.83 -6.19
C VAL A 36 -0.59 -3.89 -5.73
N ASN A 37 -0.48 -4.31 -4.47
CA ASN A 37 -1.47 -5.12 -3.80
C ASN A 37 -2.34 -4.24 -2.87
N SER A 38 -3.51 -4.73 -2.51
CA SER A 38 -4.40 -4.04 -1.56
C SER A 38 -5.01 -5.03 -0.56
N CYS A 39 -5.08 -4.64 0.71
CA CYS A 39 -5.66 -5.45 1.78
C CYS A 39 -6.42 -4.59 2.80
N ALA A 40 -7.12 -5.26 3.74
CA ALA A 40 -7.73 -4.60 4.87
C ALA A 40 -6.71 -4.32 6.00
N VAL A 41 -7.00 -3.36 6.87
CA VAL A 41 -6.17 -3.07 8.08
C VAL A 41 -6.06 -4.26 9.03
N GLY A 42 -6.98 -5.23 8.98
CA GLY A 42 -6.85 -6.49 9.73
C GLY A 42 -5.81 -7.46 9.16
N GLU A 43 -5.44 -7.30 7.89
CA GLU A 43 -4.67 -8.29 7.11
C GLU A 43 -3.26 -7.82 6.75
N TYR A 44 -2.98 -6.52 6.87
CA TYR A 44 -1.72 -5.93 6.36
C TYR A 44 -0.47 -6.62 6.90
N LYS A 45 -0.48 -7.08 8.16
CA LYS A 45 0.69 -7.68 8.80
C LYS A 45 1.20 -8.92 8.05
N SER A 46 0.30 -9.73 7.50
CA SER A 46 0.67 -10.91 6.71
C SER A 46 1.29 -10.53 5.36
N GLU A 47 0.78 -9.45 4.76
CA GLU A 47 1.18 -8.94 3.44
C GLU A 47 2.44 -8.05 3.50
N LEU A 48 2.85 -7.56 4.68
CA LEU A 48 4.02 -6.68 4.86
C LEU A 48 5.31 -7.26 4.30
N SER A 49 5.49 -8.59 4.37
CA SER A 49 6.70 -9.27 3.88
C SER A 49 6.93 -9.06 2.38
N GLY A 50 5.84 -8.96 1.62
CA GLY A 50 5.86 -8.77 0.17
C GLY A 50 5.97 -7.31 -0.28
N ALA A 51 5.94 -6.33 0.63
CA ALA A 51 5.86 -4.91 0.29
C ALA A 51 7.08 -4.11 0.77
N ASP A 52 7.48 -3.12 -0.01
CA ASP A 52 8.52 -2.14 0.32
C ASP A 52 7.90 -0.84 0.84
N ILE A 53 6.78 -0.42 0.24
CA ILE A 53 6.02 0.78 0.58
C ILE A 53 4.60 0.41 0.97
N ILE A 54 4.12 0.95 2.08
CA ILE A 54 2.75 0.80 2.55
C ILE A 54 2.06 2.15 2.37
N ILE A 55 0.94 2.13 1.70
CA ILE A 55 0.08 3.30 1.50
C ILE A 55 -1.22 3.04 2.22
N ALA A 56 -1.66 4.00 3.01
CA ALA A 56 -2.90 3.89 3.75
C ALA A 56 -3.59 5.25 3.79
N SER A 57 -4.89 5.30 4.12
CA SER A 57 -5.51 6.59 4.41
C SER A 57 -4.93 7.18 5.70
N THR A 58 -4.69 8.49 5.75
CA THR A 58 -4.27 9.26 6.93
C THR A 58 -4.91 8.82 8.25
N HIS A 59 -6.19 8.47 8.22
CA HIS A 59 -6.99 8.07 9.38
C HIS A 59 -6.52 6.75 10.01
N ILE A 60 -5.98 5.82 9.21
CA ILE A 60 -5.51 4.51 9.68
C ILE A 60 -3.99 4.39 9.65
N ALA A 61 -3.27 5.33 9.02
CA ALA A 61 -1.82 5.26 8.88
C ALA A 61 -1.13 5.16 10.25
N GLY A 62 -1.68 5.80 11.29
CA GLY A 62 -1.20 5.70 12.67
C GLY A 62 -1.40 4.33 13.32
N GLU A 63 -2.26 3.47 12.78
CA GLU A 63 -2.49 2.10 13.26
C GLU A 63 -1.52 1.08 12.62
N ILE A 64 -0.83 1.50 11.55
CA ILE A 64 0.09 0.66 10.80
C ILE A 64 1.48 0.82 11.37
N THR A 65 2.00 -0.25 11.95
CA THR A 65 3.39 -0.31 12.41
C THR A 65 4.20 -1.17 11.45
N VAL A 66 5.33 -0.66 11.00
CA VAL A 66 6.26 -1.36 10.12
C VAL A 66 7.64 -1.44 10.75
N THR A 67 8.40 -2.47 10.41
CA THR A 67 9.76 -2.70 10.90
C THR A 67 10.74 -2.86 9.74
N GLY A 68 12.00 -2.48 9.96
CA GLY A 68 13.05 -2.57 8.95
C GLY A 68 12.95 -1.47 7.89
N ASN A 69 13.31 -1.79 6.64
CA ASN A 69 13.35 -0.82 5.53
C ASN A 69 11.98 -0.67 4.83
N LYS A 70 10.91 -0.44 5.61
CA LYS A 70 9.55 -0.27 5.11
C LYS A 70 9.02 1.10 5.50
N TYR A 71 8.22 1.71 4.62
CA TYR A 71 7.71 3.07 4.82
C TYR A 71 6.19 3.12 4.72
N VAL A 72 5.56 3.87 5.62
CA VAL A 72 4.11 4.13 5.60
C VAL A 72 3.84 5.54 5.08
N VAL A 73 2.94 5.66 4.11
CA VAL A 73 2.46 6.92 3.54
C VAL A 73 0.96 7.03 3.84
N GLY A 74 0.56 8.09 4.54
CA GLY A 74 -0.81 8.38 4.96
C GLY A 74 -1.48 9.46 4.12
#